data_AF-A0A970G834-F1
#
_entry.id   AF-A0A970G834-F1
#
_cell.length_a   1.000
_cell.length_b   1.000
_cell.length_c   1.000
_cell.angle_alpha   90.00
_cell.angle_beta   90.00
_cell.angle_gamma   90.00
#
_symmetry.space_group_name_H-M   'P 1'
#
loop_
_entity.id
_entity.type
_entity.pdbx_description
1 polymer ?
#
loop_
_entity_poly.entity_id
_entity_poly.type
_entity_poly.pdbx_seq_one_letter_code
_entity_poly.pdbx_strand_id
1 'polypeptide(L)' 'MAIAQTLKGIKRELRGKGYLNELRRGQMIPSVVYGQGREPLPIALEGR' A
#
# COMPACT_ATOMS: atom_id res chain seq x y z
N MET A 1 10.28 -21.17 -13.29
CA MET A 1 8.87 -21.08 -12.83
C MET A 1 8.74 -19.81 -12.00
N ALA A 2 8.04 -18.78 -12.51
CA ALA A 2 7.75 -17.59 -11.73
C ALA A 2 6.52 -17.88 -10.86
N ILE A 3 6.71 -17.94 -9.54
CA ILE A 3 5.59 -18.01 -8.60
C ILE A 3 5.06 -16.58 -8.47
N ALA A 4 3.92 -16.29 -9.10
CA ALA A 4 3.25 -15.00 -8.93
C ALA A 4 2.59 -14.96 -7.55
N GLN A 5 3.24 -14.27 -6.60
CA GLN A 5 2.67 -14.01 -5.28
C GLN A 5 1.61 -12.92 -5.41
N THR A 6 0.37 -13.24 -5.09
CA THR A 6 -0.74 -12.28 -5.10
C THR A 6 -0.87 -11.64 -3.73
N LEU A 7 -0.75 -10.31 -3.67
CA LEU A 7 -1.00 -9.51 -2.47
C LEU A 7 -2.26 -8.67 -2.68
N LYS A 8 -3.19 -8.74 -1.73
CA LYS A 8 -4.35 -7.85 -1.70
C LYS A 8 -3.94 -6.50 -1.12
N GLY A 9 -4.36 -5.42 -1.78
CA GLY A 9 -4.09 -4.07 -1.33
C GLY A 9 -5.25 -3.14 -1.68
N ILE A 10 -5.43 -2.11 -0.86
CA ILE A 10 -6.46 -1.09 -1.03
C ILE A 10 -5.76 0.19 -1.50
N LYS A 11 -6.29 0.85 -2.54
CA LYS A 11 -5.80 2.17 -2.96
C LYS A 11 -6.01 3.18 -1.83
N ARG A 12 -5.00 4.00 -1.52
CA ARG A 12 -5.15 5.09 -0.55
C ARG A 12 -5.10 6.45 -1.23
N GLU A 13 -5.76 7.40 -0.61
CA GLU A 13 -5.54 8.81 -0.88
C GLU A 13 -4.30 9.30 -0.12
N LEU A 14 -3.59 10.29 -0.68
CA LEU A 14 -2.48 10.94 0.00
C LEU A 14 -3.03 11.80 1.14
N ARG A 15 -2.93 11.28 2.36
CA ARG A 15 -3.32 11.97 3.60
C ARG A 15 -2.11 12.12 4.53
N GLY A 16 -2.23 13.02 5.49
CA GLY A 16 -1.15 13.34 6.43
C GLY A 16 -0.77 12.19 7.39
N LYS A 17 0.20 12.49 8.28
CA LYS A 17 0.78 11.53 9.23
C LYS A 17 -0.25 10.81 10.11
N GLY A 18 -1.34 11.48 10.51
CA GLY A 18 -2.40 10.90 11.34
C GLY A 18 -3.07 9.68 10.70
N TYR A 19 -3.43 9.80 9.42
CA TYR A 19 -4.02 8.71 8.65
C TYR A 19 -3.07 7.50 8.51
N LEU A 20 -1.77 7.76 8.30
CA LEU A 20 -0.77 6.68 8.26
C LEU A 20 -0.65 5.94 9.60
N ASN A 21 -0.82 6.65 10.72
CA ASN A 21 -0.82 6.03 12.04
C ASN A 21 -2.08 5.20 12.31
N GLU A 22 -3.24 5.66 11.83
CA GLU A 22 -4.48 4.87 11.87
C GLU A 22 -4.36 3.57 11.09
N LEU A 23 -3.80 3.62 9.87
CA LEU A 23 -3.54 2.43 9.07
C LEU A 23 -2.65 1.43 9.82
N ARG A 24 -1.55 1.89 10.43
CA ARG A 24 -0.66 1.01 11.21
C ARG A 24 -1.37 0.39 12.42
N ARG A 25 -2.23 1.15 13.11
CA ARG A 25 -3.05 0.62 14.23
C ARG A 25 -4.03 -0.46 13.76
N GLY A 26 -4.57 -0.31 12.56
CA GLY A 26 -5.42 -1.30 11.90
C GLY A 26 -4.65 -2.44 11.23
N GLN A 27 -3.38 -2.66 11.58
CA GLN A 27 -2.50 -3.69 10.99
C GLN A 27 -2.32 -3.56 9.47
N MET A 28 -2.54 -2.37 8.90
CA MET A 28 -2.28 -2.09 7.49
C MET A 28 -0.87 -1.52 7.29
N ILE A 29 -0.21 -1.97 6.23
CA ILE A 29 1.13 -1.54 5.82
C ILE A 29 1.01 -0.51 4.68
N PRO A 30 1.24 0.79 4.94
CA PRO A 30 1.22 1.81 3.89
C PRO A 30 2.39 1.60 2.91
N SER A 31 2.09 1.31 1.63
CA SER A 31 3.07 1.03 0.58
C SER A 31 2.80 1.82 -0.72
N VAL A 32 3.79 2.02 -1.58
CA VAL A 32 3.61 2.73 -2.86
C VAL A 32 4.08 1.83 -4.00
N VAL A 33 3.24 1.67 -5.02
CA VAL A 33 3.61 0.98 -6.25
C VAL A 33 4.06 2.01 -7.27
N TYR A 34 5.25 1.83 -7.82
CA TYR A 34 5.83 2.74 -8.82
C TYR A 34 6.48 1.94 -9.95
N GLY A 35 6.68 2.59 -11.09
CA GLY A 35 7.30 1.99 -12.27
C GLY A 35 7.57 3.02 -13.35
N GLN A 36 8.45 2.69 -14.29
CA GLN A 36 8.84 3.61 -15.36
C GLN A 36 7.62 4.06 -16.17
N GLY A 37 7.45 5.38 -16.32
CA GLY A 37 6.38 5.98 -17.11
C GLY A 37 4.98 5.89 -16.49
N ARG A 38 4.85 5.52 -15.21
CA ARG A 38 3.56 5.47 -14.50
C ARG A 38 3.58 6.36 -13.26
N GLU A 39 2.44 6.99 -13.00
CA GLU A 39 2.26 7.71 -11.74
C GLU A 39 2.34 6.76 -10.56
N PRO A 40 3.05 7.12 -9.47
CA PRO A 40 3.08 6.33 -8.26
C PRO A 40 1.67 6.14 -7.70
N LEU A 41 1.32 4.89 -7.39
CA LEU A 41 0.03 4.53 -6.81
C LEU A 41 0.20 4.24 -5.31
N PRO A 42 -0.31 5.11 -4.44
CA PRO A 42 -0.35 4.85 -3.02
C PRO A 42 -1.34 3.73 -2.70
N ILE A 43 -0.88 2.70 -2.00
CA ILE A 43 -1.70 1.57 -1.54
C ILE A 43 -1.48 1.30 -0.05
N ALA A 44 -2.38 0.53 0.55
CA ALA A 44 -2.22 -0.08 1.86
C ALA A 44 -2.36 -1.61 1.70
N LEU A 45 -1.40 -2.35 2.23
CA LEU A 45 -1.41 -3.82 2.24
C LEU A 45 -1.89 -4.31 3.61
N GLU A 46 -2.55 -5.46 3.67
CA GLU A 46 -2.84 -6.12 4.94
C GLU A 46 -1.54 -6.66 5.54
N GLY A 47 -1.23 -6.25 6.77
CA GLY A 47 -0.16 -6.80 7.59
C GLY A 47 -0.65 -8.08 8.26
N ARG A 48 0.13 -9.15 8.11
CA ARG A 48 -0.12 -10.46 8.70
C ARG A 48 0.01 -10.44 10.22
#